data_AF-A0A4R9LS19-F1
#
_entry.id   AF-A0A4R9LS19-F1
#
_cell.length_a   1.000
_cell.length_b   1.000
_cell.length_c   1.000
_cell.angle_alpha   90.00
_cell.angle_beta   90.00
_cell.angle_gamma   90.00
#
_symmetry.space_group_name_H-M   'P 1'
#
loop_
_entity.id
_entity.type
_entity.pdbx_description
1 polymer ?
#
loop_
_entity_poly.entity_id
_entity_poly.type
_entity_poly.pdbx_seq_one_letter_code
_entity_poly.pdbx_strand_id
1 'polypeptide(L)'
;MGIFDQVKQMKDAFSQLGNMQEKQAELQKRLSGIRVTASAGAGMVEITATADGSITDLKINPIMFNAEDAKMLEDLIISATNEVLRKSKDVMAHEVKNVLGFNPKDIEEMMNQMNPSGGNPSV
;
A
#
# COMPACT_ATOMS: atom_id res chain seq x y z
N MET A 1 -26.41 -30.52 -20.76
CA MET A 1 -25.72 -29.68 -19.76
C MET A 1 -25.59 -28.30 -20.34
N GLY A 2 -26.47 -27.39 -19.91
CA GLY A 2 -26.56 -26.05 -20.49
C GLY A 2 -25.54 -25.10 -19.87
N ILE A 3 -25.22 -24.02 -20.60
CA ILE A 3 -24.44 -22.88 -20.10
C ILE A 3 -24.99 -22.36 -18.76
N PHE A 4 -26.30 -22.55 -18.50
CA PHE A 4 -26.94 -22.25 -17.21
C PHE A 4 -26.41 -23.07 -16.02
N ASP A 5 -26.11 -24.37 -16.19
CA ASP A 5 -25.51 -25.19 -15.14
C ASP A 5 -24.06 -24.77 -14.88
N GLN A 6 -23.35 -24.34 -15.93
CA GLN A 6 -21.98 -23.86 -15.87
C GLN A 6 -21.89 -22.50 -15.16
N VAL A 7 -22.84 -21.59 -15.41
CA VAL A 7 -22.97 -20.32 -14.67
C VAL A 7 -23.33 -20.55 -13.20
N LYS A 8 -24.15 -21.56 -12.91
CA LYS A 8 -24.53 -21.92 -11.52
C LYS A 8 -23.34 -22.50 -10.76
N GLN A 9 -22.57 -23.41 -11.36
CA GLN A 9 -21.31 -23.91 -10.78
C GLN A 9 -20.26 -22.80 -10.60
N MET A 10 -20.17 -21.86 -11.53
CA MET A 10 -19.31 -20.68 -11.35
C MET A 10 -19.75 -19.80 -10.17
N LYS A 11 -21.06 -19.60 -10.00
CA LYS A 11 -21.59 -18.81 -8.88
C LYS A 11 -21.33 -19.49 -7.53
N ASP A 12 -21.45 -20.82 -7.48
CA ASP A 12 -21.17 -21.60 -6.27
C ASP A 12 -19.67 -21.64 -5.96
N ALA A 13 -18.79 -21.71 -6.98
CA ALA A 13 -17.34 -21.59 -6.82
C ALA A 13 -16.90 -20.19 -6.33
N PHE A 14 -17.56 -19.12 -6.80
CA PHE A 14 -17.34 -17.76 -6.27
C PHE A 14 -17.92 -17.58 -4.86
N SER A 15 -19.00 -18.29 -4.52
CA SER A 15 -19.57 -18.26 -3.16
C SER A 15 -18.69 -18.96 -2.12
N GLN A 16 -17.76 -19.83 -2.54
CA GLN A 16 -16.72 -20.37 -1.67
C GLN A 16 -15.65 -19.32 -1.29
N LEU A 17 -15.62 -18.17 -1.96
CA LEU A 17 -14.91 -16.97 -1.51
C LEU A 17 -15.77 -16.10 -0.56
N GLY A 18 -16.74 -16.72 0.13
CA GLY A 18 -17.74 -16.05 0.97
C GLY A 18 -17.19 -15.17 2.09
N ASN A 19 -15.90 -15.29 2.41
CA ASN A 19 -15.24 -14.49 3.45
C ASN A 19 -14.36 -13.36 2.87
N MET A 20 -14.25 -13.22 1.55
CA MET A 20 -13.35 -12.24 0.94
C MET A 20 -13.84 -10.80 1.12
N GLN A 21 -15.15 -10.58 1.02
CA GLN A 21 -15.76 -9.26 1.28
C GLN A 21 -15.54 -8.81 2.72
N GLU A 22 -15.74 -9.72 3.68
CA GLU A 22 -15.51 -9.46 5.10
C GLU A 22 -14.02 -9.22 5.40
N LYS A 23 -13.13 -10.08 4.87
CA LYS A 23 -11.67 -9.93 5.00
C LYS A 23 -11.16 -8.64 4.37
N GLN A 24 -11.75 -8.19 3.27
CA GLN A 24 -11.38 -6.92 2.64
C GLN A 24 -11.79 -5.73 3.52
N ALA A 25 -12.99 -5.75 4.10
CA ALA A 25 -13.43 -4.73 5.04
C ALA A 25 -12.57 -4.70 6.31
N GLU A 26 -12.23 -5.87 6.86
CA GLU A 26 -11.30 -6.00 7.98
C GLU A 26 -9.92 -5.43 7.64
N LEU A 27 -9.37 -5.79 6.47
CA LEU A 27 -8.08 -5.30 6.00
C LEU A 27 -8.08 -3.77 5.89
N GLN A 28 -9.08 -3.16 5.24
CA GLN A 28 -9.18 -1.69 5.13
C GLN A 28 -9.22 -1.01 6.51
N LYS A 29 -9.97 -1.58 7.45
CA LYS A 29 -10.05 -1.07 8.82
C LYS A 29 -8.70 -1.20 9.55
N ARG A 30 -7.97 -2.30 9.35
CA ARG A 30 -6.64 -2.50 9.93
C ARG A 30 -5.62 -1.52 9.35
N LEU A 31 -5.56 -1.40 8.02
CA LEU A 31 -4.60 -0.55 7.32
C LEU A 31 -4.75 0.94 7.70
N SER A 32 -5.98 1.42 7.83
CA SER A 32 -6.25 2.80 8.28
C SER A 32 -5.93 3.04 9.76
N GLY A 33 -5.84 1.98 10.58
CA GLY A 33 -5.49 2.07 12.00
C GLY A 33 -3.99 1.99 12.29
N ILE A 34 -3.21 1.33 11.45
CA ILE A 34 -1.78 1.12 11.67
C ILE A 34 -1.01 2.36 11.24
N ARG A 35 -0.19 2.92 12.13
CA ARG A 35 0.64 4.09 11.87
C ARG A 35 2.11 3.70 11.71
N VAL A 36 2.77 4.32 10.75
CA VAL A 36 4.21 4.24 10.52
C VAL A 36 4.81 5.64 10.50
N THR A 37 6.02 5.78 11.02
CA THR A 37 6.71 7.07 11.08
C THR A 37 8.08 6.98 10.43
N ALA A 38 8.46 8.04 9.72
CA ALA A 38 9.82 8.23 9.23
C ALA A 38 10.28 9.67 9.47
N SER A 39 11.59 9.84 9.56
CA SER A 39 12.21 11.13 9.75
C SER A 39 13.38 11.34 8.80
N ALA A 40 13.69 12.61 8.53
CA ALA A 40 14.83 13.05 7.75
C ALA A 40 15.59 14.15 8.51
N GLY A 41 16.87 14.33 8.16
CA GLY A 41 17.70 15.39 8.73
C GLY A 41 17.84 15.27 10.25
N ALA A 42 18.20 14.08 10.75
CA ALA A 42 18.34 13.79 12.19
C ALA A 42 17.09 14.13 13.04
N GLY A 43 15.89 14.00 12.47
CA GLY A 43 14.63 14.29 13.17
C GLY A 43 14.15 15.73 13.01
N MET A 44 14.77 16.54 12.15
CA MET A 44 14.28 17.87 11.82
C MET A 44 12.93 17.84 11.10
N VAL A 45 12.66 16.78 10.32
CA VAL A 45 11.35 16.51 9.73
C VAL A 45 10.93 15.10 10.13
N GLU A 46 9.72 14.94 10.64
CA GLU A 46 9.09 13.66 10.97
C GLU A 46 7.70 13.62 10.32
N ILE A 47 7.39 12.52 9.64
CA ILE A 47 6.10 12.30 8.98
C ILE A 47 5.52 10.98 9.45
N THR A 48 4.23 10.98 9.77
CA THR A 48 3.47 9.78 10.11
C THR A 48 2.43 9.50 9.04
N ALA A 49 2.40 8.26 8.55
CA ALA A 49 1.40 7.77 7.60
C ALA A 49 0.65 6.58 8.20
N THR A 50 -0.57 6.34 7.73
CA THR A 50 -1.29 5.08 7.92
C THR A 50 -0.80 4.04 6.91
N ALA A 51 -0.98 2.76 7.21
CA ALA A 51 -0.58 1.68 6.30
C ALA A 51 -1.38 1.65 4.99
N ASP A 52 -2.52 2.35 4.90
CA ASP A 52 -3.23 2.60 3.64
C ASP A 52 -2.60 3.70 2.75
N GLY A 53 -1.53 4.34 3.23
CA GLY A 53 -0.77 5.36 2.50
C GLY A 53 -1.18 6.81 2.80
N SER A 54 -2.15 7.05 3.70
CA SER A 54 -2.57 8.40 4.05
C SER A 54 -1.56 9.06 5.01
N ILE A 55 -1.05 10.26 4.68
CA ILE A 55 -0.26 11.06 5.62
C ILE A 55 -1.18 11.65 6.68
N THR A 56 -0.83 11.49 7.95
CA THR A 56 -1.67 11.88 9.09
C THR A 56 -1.02 12.90 10.03
N ASP A 57 0.31 13.02 9.99
CA ASP A 57 1.04 13.99 10.82
C ASP A 57 2.34 14.42 10.15
N LEU A 58 2.73 15.67 10.38
CA LEU A 58 3.98 16.27 9.92
C LEU A 58 4.51 17.18 11.03
N LYS A 59 5.70 16.87 11.53
CA LYS A 59 6.43 17.72 12.48
C LYS A 59 7.69 18.24 11.85
N ILE A 60 7.92 19.53 12.00
CA ILE A 60 9.10 20.23 11.52
C ILE A 60 9.72 20.94 12.71
N ASN A 61 11.02 20.74 12.92
CA ASN A 61 11.78 21.45 13.94
C ASN A 61 11.74 22.97 13.63
N PRO A 62 11.42 23.83 14.61
CA PRO A 62 11.33 25.27 14.41
C PRO A 62 12.57 25.93 13.78
N ILE A 63 13.75 25.32 13.95
CA ILE A 63 15.00 25.82 13.36
C ILE A 63 14.94 25.92 11.84
N MET A 64 14.11 25.11 11.18
CA MET A 64 13.99 25.02 9.72
C MET A 64 13.15 26.13 9.08
N PHE A 65 12.52 27.02 9.84
CA PHE A 65 11.64 28.08 9.30
C PHE A 65 12.37 29.37 8.91
N ASN A 66 13.70 29.37 8.90
CA ASN A 66 14.46 30.50 8.38
C ASN A 66 14.52 30.43 6.83
N ALA A 67 14.66 31.59 6.18
CA ALA A 67 14.61 31.67 4.71
C ALA A 67 15.82 31.03 4.01
N GLU A 68 16.96 30.88 4.72
CA GLU A 68 18.19 30.30 4.19
C GLU A 68 18.08 28.76 4.08
N ASP A 69 17.25 28.14 4.92
CA ASP A 69 17.04 26.69 4.99
C ASP A 69 15.84 26.19 4.18
N ALA A 70 15.13 27.06 3.45
CA ALA A 70 13.90 26.69 2.74
C ALA A 70 14.09 25.50 1.78
N LYS A 71 15.18 25.52 0.99
CA LYS A 71 15.51 24.42 0.08
C LYS A 71 15.86 23.13 0.80
N MET A 72 16.57 23.24 1.93
CA MET A 72 16.90 22.09 2.76
C MET A 72 15.61 21.48 3.36
N LEU A 73 14.69 22.31 3.83
CA LEU A 73 13.41 21.87 4.36
C LEU A 73 12.60 21.10 3.30
N GLU A 74 12.52 21.61 2.07
CA GLU A 74 11.89 20.92 0.94
C GLU A 74 12.50 19.53 0.70
N ASP A 75 13.83 19.44 0.62
CA ASP A 75 14.54 18.18 0.41
C ASP A 75 14.29 17.18 1.55
N LEU A 76 14.27 17.65 2.79
CA LEU A 76 13.97 16.82 3.97
C LEU A 76 12.53 16.32 3.98
N ILE A 77 11.55 17.16 3.60
CA ILE A 77 10.14 16.74 3.49
C ILE A 77 10.00 15.66 2.43
N ILE A 78 10.62 15.83 1.26
CA ILE A 78 10.58 14.83 0.18
C ILE A 78 11.20 13.50 0.67
N SER A 79 12.36 13.57 1.32
CA SER A 79 13.05 12.40 1.85
C SER A 79 12.22 11.66 2.90
N ALA A 80 11.68 12.37 3.89
CA ALA A 80 10.84 11.77 4.94
C ALA A 80 9.55 11.19 4.37
N THR A 81 8.95 11.86 3.37
CA THR A 81 7.71 11.40 2.72
C THR A 81 7.94 10.10 1.95
N ASN A 82 9.00 10.03 1.15
CA ASN A 82 9.32 8.82 0.40
C ASN A 82 9.60 7.63 1.33
N GLU A 83 10.32 7.87 2.42
CA GLU A 83 10.63 6.82 3.39
C GLU A 83 9.39 6.35 4.16
N VAL A 84 8.50 7.26 4.59
CA VAL A 84 7.26 6.84 5.29
C VAL A 84 6.33 6.07 4.36
N LEU A 85 6.23 6.47 3.09
CA LEU A 85 5.42 5.76 2.09
C LEU A 85 6.00 4.38 1.77
N ARG A 86 7.34 4.24 1.73
CA ARG A 86 8.00 2.94 1.60
C ARG A 86 7.64 2.02 2.77
N LYS A 87 7.78 2.51 4.00
CA LYS A 87 7.39 1.76 5.22
C LYS A 87 5.91 1.41 5.24
N SER A 88 5.04 2.34 4.81
CA SER A 88 3.60 2.11 4.69
C SER A 88 3.30 0.95 3.75
N LYS A 89 3.95 0.90 2.57
CA LYS A 89 3.78 -0.19 1.60
C LYS A 89 4.29 -1.53 2.15
N ASP A 90 5.40 -1.53 2.87
CA ASP A 90 5.94 -2.74 3.49
C ASP A 90 4.97 -3.31 4.53
N VAL A 91 4.39 -2.45 5.38
CA VAL A 91 3.35 -2.84 6.36
C VAL A 91 2.06 -3.28 5.66
N MET A 92 1.63 -2.59 4.61
CA MET A 92 0.47 -2.99 3.82
C MET A 92 0.63 -4.41 3.27
N ALA A 93 1.76 -4.71 2.64
CA ALA A 93 2.03 -6.04 2.09
C ALA A 93 2.01 -7.13 3.16
N HIS A 94 2.55 -6.84 4.36
CA HIS A 94 2.50 -7.73 5.50
C HIS A 94 1.06 -8.00 5.97
N GLU A 95 0.24 -6.96 6.11
CA GLU A 95 -1.15 -7.10 6.54
C GLU A 95 -2.04 -7.80 5.51
N VAL A 96 -1.82 -7.53 4.23
CA VAL A 96 -2.50 -8.27 3.14
C VAL A 96 -2.20 -9.76 3.26
N LYS A 97 -0.93 -10.13 3.43
CA LYS A 97 -0.52 -11.53 3.62
C LYS A 97 -1.19 -12.15 4.86
N ASN A 98 -1.28 -11.41 5.96
CA ASN A 98 -1.85 -11.92 7.21
C ASN A 98 -3.36 -12.13 7.13
N VAL A 99 -4.10 -11.19 6.54
CA VAL A 99 -5.57 -11.23 6.51
C VAL A 99 -6.08 -12.13 5.38
N LEU A 100 -5.46 -12.02 4.20
CA LEU A 100 -5.93 -12.68 2.99
C LEU A 100 -5.17 -13.98 2.68
N GLY A 101 -4.00 -14.21 3.28
CA GLY A 101 -3.22 -15.44 3.10
C GLY A 101 -2.42 -15.48 1.80
N PHE A 102 -2.41 -14.40 1.02
CA PHE A 102 -1.67 -14.27 -0.23
C PHE A 102 -0.83 -12.99 -0.25
N ASN A 103 0.33 -13.04 -0.91
CA ASN A 103 1.23 -11.91 -1.04
C ASN A 103 0.86 -11.11 -2.31
N PRO A 104 0.78 -9.77 -2.25
CA PRO A 104 0.58 -8.95 -3.44
C PRO A 104 1.60 -9.22 -4.56
N LYS A 105 2.86 -9.54 -4.20
CA LYS A 105 3.91 -9.88 -5.18
C LYS A 105 3.63 -11.20 -5.89
N ASP A 106 3.10 -12.20 -5.18
CA ASP A 106 2.75 -13.49 -5.77
C ASP A 106 1.60 -13.32 -6.78
N ILE A 107 0.67 -12.40 -6.51
CA ILE A 107 -0.41 -12.03 -7.45
C ILE A 107 0.16 -11.34 -8.69
N GLU A 108 1.10 -10.41 -8.51
CA GLU A 108 1.76 -9.70 -9.61
C GLU A 108 2.56 -10.67 -10.51
N GLU A 109 3.33 -11.59 -9.92
CA GLU A 109 4.05 -12.64 -10.64
C GLU A 109 3.10 -13.57 -11.40
N MET A 110 1.99 -13.96 -10.76
CA MET A 110 0.96 -14.80 -11.40
C MET A 110 0.26 -14.06 -12.55
N MET A 111 -0.02 -12.77 -12.41
CA MET A 111 -0.59 -11.93 -13.47
C MET A 111 0.39 -11.74 -14.64
N ASN A 112 1.68 -11.57 -14.36
CA ASN A 112 2.72 -11.47 -15.38
C ASN A 112 2.90 -12.80 -16.15
N GLN A 113 2.74 -13.94 -15.46
CA GLN A 113 2.77 -15.27 -16.10
C GLN A 113 1.49 -15.58 -16.88
N MET A 114 0.32 -15.08 -16.45
CA MET A 114 -0.94 -15.25 -17.18
C MET A 114 -1.11 -14.31 -18.38
N ASN A 115 -0.32 -13.23 -18.47
CA ASN A 115 -0.30 -12.32 -19.62
C ASN A 115 1.12 -12.11 -20.17
N PRO A 116 1.73 -13.12 -20.83
CA PRO A 116 3.07 -13.03 -21.38
C PRO A 116 3.20 -12.11 -22.61
N SER A 117 2.16 -11.37 -23.01
CA SER A 117 2.14 -10.54 -24.24
C SER A 117 1.62 -9.11 -24.03
N GLY A 118 1.62 -8.61 -22.79
CA GLY A 118 1.00 -7.34 -22.40
C GLY A 118 1.82 -6.06 -22.51
N GLY A 119 2.93 -6.01 -23.27
CA GLY A 119 3.50 -4.74 -23.74
C GLY A 119 4.94 -4.42 -23.32
N ASN A 120 5.89 -4.88 -24.14
CA ASN A 120 6.90 -3.97 -24.63
C ASN A 120 6.74 -3.84 -26.15
N PRO A 121 6.07 -2.80 -26.68
CA PRO A 121 6.37 -2.33 -28.01
C PRO A 121 7.54 -1.34 -27.87
N SER A 122 8.69 -1.78 -28.37
CA SER A 122 9.90 -1.00 -28.63
C SER A 122 9.68 0.52 -28.70
N VAL A 123 10.28 1.27 -27.77
CA VAL A 123 11.23 2.38 -28.00
C VAL A 123 12.07 2.56 -26.74
#